data_AF-A0AAE9IX47-F1
#
_entry.id   AF-A0AAE9IX47-F1
#
_cell.length_a   1.000
_cell.length_b   1.000
_cell.length_c   1.000
_cell.angle_alpha   90.00
_cell.angle_beta   90.00
_cell.angle_gamma   90.00
#
_symmetry.space_group_name_H-M   'P 1'
#
loop_
_entity.id
_entity.type
_entity.pdbx_description
1 polymer ?
#
loop_
_entity_poly.entity_id
_entity_poly.type
_entity_poly.pdbx_seq_one_letter_code
_entity_poly.pdbx_strand_id
1 'polypeptide(L)'
;MGLDRFKKTPCGFCFVEYYTREDAELALQNISNTRMDDRVIRADWDAGFVEGRQYGRGKHGGQVRDEYRKDYDPERGGYNRAIAQKSGNDRQQ
;
A
#
# COMPACT_ATOMS: atom_id res chain seq x y z
N MET A 1 -1.19 11.23 -0.51
CA MET A 1 -1.72 9.91 -0.92
C MET A 1 -0.60 9.10 -1.58
N GLY A 2 -0.49 7.80 -1.30
CA GLY A 2 0.48 6.90 -1.95
C GLY A 2 -0.06 6.34 -3.28
N LEU A 3 0.74 6.43 -4.33
CA LEU A 3 0.35 6.21 -5.73
C LEU A 3 1.22 5.15 -6.39
N ASP A 4 0.64 4.43 -7.35
CA ASP A 4 1.41 3.62 -8.30
C ASP A 4 2.33 4.52 -9.12
N ARG A 5 3.60 4.12 -9.27
CA ARG A 5 4.62 4.91 -9.97
C ARG A 5 4.24 5.20 -11.43
N PHE A 6 3.60 4.26 -12.11
CA PHE A 6 3.31 4.32 -13.54
C PHE A 6 1.89 4.77 -13.81
N LYS A 7 0.91 4.12 -13.17
CA LYS A 7 -0.52 4.37 -13.39
C LYS A 7 -1.04 5.60 -12.64
N LYS A 8 -0.29 6.09 -11.64
CA LYS A 8 -0.68 7.20 -10.76
C LYS A 8 -2.02 6.99 -10.04
N THR A 9 -2.48 5.75 -9.93
CA THR A 9 -3.66 5.36 -9.15
C THR A 9 -3.27 5.10 -7.69
N PRO A 10 -4.19 5.22 -6.72
CA PRO A 10 -3.91 4.84 -5.33
C PRO A 10 -3.37 3.41 -5.23
N CYS A 11 -2.33 3.21 -4.42
CA CYS A 11 -1.73 1.89 -4.20
C CYS A 11 -1.73 1.47 -2.72
N GLY A 12 -2.69 1.95 -1.95
CA GLY A 12 -3.02 1.44 -0.60
C GLY A 12 -2.00 1.75 0.50
N PHE A 13 -1.36 2.91 0.43
CA PHE A 13 -0.69 3.57 1.55
C PHE A 13 -0.88 5.08 1.45
N CYS A 14 -0.59 5.81 2.53
CA CYS A 14 -0.56 7.26 2.55
C CYS A 14 0.47 7.77 3.57
N PHE A 15 0.70 9.07 3.55
CA PHE A 15 1.38 9.80 4.60
C PHE A 15 0.35 10.72 5.25
N VAL A 16 0.45 10.89 6.57
CA VAL A 16 -0.35 11.83 7.37
C VAL A 16 0.64 12.65 8.17
N GLU A 17 0.58 13.97 8.02
CA GLU A 17 1.43 14.92 8.73
C GLU A 17 0.55 15.68 9.73
N TYR A 18 0.95 15.64 11.00
CA TYR A 18 0.31 16.39 12.07
C TYR A 18 1.12 17.64 12.38
N TYR A 19 0.46 18.68 12.88
CA TYR A 19 1.13 19.92 13.29
C TYR A 19 2.03 19.72 14.50
N THR A 20 1.62 18.87 15.44
CA THR A 20 2.35 18.59 16.67
C THR A 20 2.80 17.13 16.72
N ARG A 21 3.89 16.89 17.44
CA ARG A 21 4.45 15.54 17.58
C ARG A 21 3.57 14.68 18.49
N GLU A 22 2.90 15.30 19.44
CA GLU A 22 1.97 14.74 20.40
C GLU A 22 0.72 14.18 19.70
N ASP A 23 0.14 14.92 18.75
CA ASP A 23 -1.01 14.45 17.96
C ASP A 23 -0.67 13.20 17.13
N ALA A 24 0.52 13.18 16.52
CA ALA A 24 0.98 12.02 15.78
C ALA A 24 1.21 10.80 16.69
N GLU A 25 1.63 11.05 17.93
CA GLU A 25 1.84 10.02 18.96
C GLU A 25 0.50 9.38 19.36
N LEU A 26 -0.52 10.20 19.60
CA LEU A 26 -1.88 9.76 19.86
C LEU A 26 -2.45 8.97 18.68
N ALA A 27 -2.20 9.40 17.45
CA ALA A 27 -2.61 8.67 16.26
C ALA A 27 -1.94 7.29 16.18
N LEU A 28 -0.63 7.21 16.43
CA LEU A 28 0.08 5.94 16.40
C LEU A 28 -0.43 4.97 17.48
N GLN A 29 -0.73 5.45 18.67
CA GLN A 29 -1.23 4.64 19.79
C GLN A 29 -2.67 4.18 19.58
N ASN A 30 -3.54 5.05 19.07
CA ASN A 30 -4.99 4.82 19.08
C ASN A 30 -5.58 4.43 17.72
N ILE A 31 -4.92 4.81 16.61
CA ILE A 31 -5.42 4.54 15.25
C ILE A 31 -4.72 3.32 14.63
N SER A 32 -3.44 3.09 14.93
CA SER A 32 -2.76 1.90 14.45
C SER A 32 -3.44 0.64 14.98
N ASN A 33 -3.57 -0.39 14.14
CA ASN A 33 -4.29 -1.64 14.39
C ASN A 33 -5.82 -1.51 14.56
N THR A 34 -6.40 -0.34 14.29
CA THR A 34 -7.86 -0.21 14.16
C THR A 34 -8.32 -0.54 12.74
N ARG A 35 -9.64 -0.57 12.54
CA ARG A 35 -10.25 -0.85 11.23
C ARG A 35 -10.61 0.43 10.48
N MET A 36 -10.26 0.47 9.20
CA MET A 36 -10.72 1.44 8.23
C MET A 36 -11.15 0.68 6.97
N ASP A 37 -12.37 0.92 6.50
CA ASP A 37 -13.00 0.18 5.38
C ASP A 37 -12.86 -1.35 5.54
N ASP A 38 -13.19 -1.86 6.73
CA ASP A 38 -13.05 -3.27 7.12
C ASP A 38 -11.63 -3.87 7.12
N ARG A 39 -10.60 -3.04 6.88
CA ARG A 39 -9.19 -3.46 6.91
C ARG A 39 -8.50 -2.96 8.17
N VAL A 40 -7.69 -3.84 8.77
CA VAL A 40 -6.77 -3.43 9.84
C VAL A 40 -5.65 -2.59 9.23
N ILE A 41 -5.55 -1.33 9.64
CA ILE A 41 -4.50 -0.41 9.19
C ILE A 41 -3.30 -0.45 10.14
N ARG A 42 -2.11 -0.15 9.61
CA ARG A 42 -0.88 -0.03 10.37
C ARG A 42 -0.25 1.32 10.08
N ALA A 43 0.00 2.10 11.14
CA ALA A 43 0.76 3.33 11.08
C ALA A 43 2.16 3.10 11.65
N ASP A 44 3.15 3.83 11.12
CA ASP A 44 4.54 3.85 11.57
C ASP A 44 5.08 5.28 11.49
N TRP A 45 6.14 5.58 12.25
CA TRP A 45 6.91 6.82 12.10
C TRP A 45 7.59 6.91 10.74
N ASP A 46 7.60 8.12 10.19
CA ASP A 46 8.28 8.43 8.94
C ASP A 46 9.22 9.63 9.14
N ALA A 47 10.33 9.68 8.41
CA ALA A 47 11.32 10.76 8.49
C ALA A 47 10.85 12.09 7.87
N GLY A 48 9.68 12.14 7.24
CA GLY A 48 9.11 13.33 6.61
C GLY A 48 8.88 13.17 5.11
N PHE A 49 7.88 13.85 4.57
CA PHE A 49 7.54 13.75 3.16
C PHE A 49 8.61 14.42 2.27
N VAL A 50 8.97 13.73 1.18
CA VAL A 50 9.83 14.26 0.12
C VAL A 50 9.25 13.79 -1.21
N GLU A 51 9.31 14.66 -2.22
CA GLU A 51 8.86 14.36 -3.57
C GLU A 51 9.49 13.05 -4.09
N GLY A 52 8.66 12.21 -4.70
CA GLY A 52 9.01 10.85 -5.14
C GLY A 52 8.67 9.76 -4.12
N ARG A 53 8.56 10.07 -2.81
CA ARG A 53 8.18 9.08 -1.78
C ARG A 53 6.71 8.67 -1.85
N GLN A 54 5.86 9.45 -2.50
CA GLN A 54 4.48 9.08 -2.75
C GLN A 54 4.35 7.89 -3.72
N TYR A 55 5.38 7.56 -4.49
CA TYR A 55 5.30 6.47 -5.46
C TYR A 55 5.69 5.11 -4.88
N GLY A 56 4.92 4.09 -5.23
CA GLY A 56 5.25 2.69 -4.98
C GLY A 56 6.64 2.32 -5.52
N ARG A 57 7.28 1.40 -4.80
CA ARG A 57 8.66 0.95 -5.08
C ARG A 57 8.75 -0.48 -5.62
N GLY A 58 7.61 -1.13 -5.83
CA GLY A 58 7.54 -2.41 -6.53
C GLY A 58 8.03 -2.29 -7.98
N LYS A 59 8.56 -3.38 -8.52
CA LYS A 59 8.96 -3.50 -9.93
C LYS A 59 7.84 -3.09 -10.89
N HIS A 60 6.59 -3.37 -10.52
CA HIS A 60 5.41 -3.07 -11.35
C HIS A 60 4.72 -1.75 -11.03
N GLY A 61 5.32 -0.91 -10.18
CA GLY A 61 4.85 0.44 -9.86
C GLY A 61 4.12 0.56 -8.52
N GLY A 62 3.47 -0.50 -8.06
CA GLY A 62 2.75 -0.55 -6.78
C GLY A 62 3.67 -0.71 -5.57
N GLN A 63 3.11 -1.16 -4.44
CA GLN A 63 3.92 -1.46 -3.25
C GLN A 63 4.75 -2.73 -3.44
N VAL A 64 5.97 -2.73 -2.88
CA VAL A 64 6.83 -3.92 -2.87
C VAL A 64 6.14 -5.10 -2.17
N ARG A 65 5.41 -4.83 -1.08
CA ARG A 65 4.67 -5.86 -0.33
C ARG A 65 3.64 -6.60 -1.18
N ASP A 66 2.96 -5.88 -2.07
CA ASP A 66 1.94 -6.46 -2.94
C ASP A 66 2.51 -7.43 -3.98
N GLU A 67 3.81 -7.35 -4.29
CA GLU A 67 4.47 -8.27 -5.24
C GLU A 67 4.74 -9.65 -4.65
N TYR A 68 4.94 -9.73 -3.32
CA TYR A 68 5.23 -10.99 -2.61
C TYR A 68 3.99 -11.64 -2.00
N ARG A 69 2.83 -10.97 -2.03
CA ARG A 69 1.55 -11.48 -1.53
C ARG A 69 1.08 -12.69 -2.33
N LYS A 70 0.63 -13.76 -1.68
CA LYS A 70 0.20 -15.01 -2.36
C LYS A 70 -1.33 -15.15 -2.41
N ASP A 71 -1.99 -14.57 -1.42
CA ASP A 71 -3.44 -14.49 -1.29
C ASP A 71 -4.08 -13.53 -2.31
N TYR A 72 -5.32 -13.86 -2.66
CA TYR A 72 -6.17 -13.02 -3.49
C TYR A 72 -6.82 -11.94 -2.63
N ASP A 73 -6.60 -10.68 -3.01
CA ASP A 73 -7.19 -9.53 -2.33
C ASP A 73 -7.83 -8.60 -3.38
N PRO A 74 -9.17 -8.59 -3.54
CA PRO A 74 -9.84 -7.86 -4.60
C PRO A 74 -9.63 -6.34 -4.50
N GLU A 75 -9.53 -5.80 -3.29
CA GLU A 75 -9.32 -4.37 -3.04
C GLU A 75 -7.87 -3.95 -3.31
N ARG A 76 -6.96 -4.92 -3.47
CA ARG A 76 -5.57 -4.73 -3.92
C ARG A 76 -5.35 -5.16 -5.37
N GLY A 77 -6.42 -5.28 -6.16
CA GLY A 77 -6.34 -5.67 -7.57
C GLY A 77 -6.21 -7.18 -7.82
N GLY A 78 -6.52 -8.01 -6.81
CA GLY A 78 -6.53 -9.46 -6.88
C GLY A 78 -5.19 -10.10 -6.50
N TYR A 79 -4.80 -11.14 -7.24
CA TYR A 79 -3.51 -11.80 -7.07
C TYR A 79 -2.34 -10.86 -7.39
N ASN A 80 -1.17 -11.17 -6.86
CA ASN A 80 0.04 -10.49 -7.29
C ASN A 80 0.26 -10.67 -8.80
N ARG A 81 1.02 -9.75 -9.40
CA ARG A 81 1.15 -9.69 -10.86
C ARG A 81 1.86 -10.89 -11.46
N ALA A 82 2.77 -11.52 -10.72
CA ALA A 82 3.50 -12.71 -11.17
C ALA A 82 2.60 -13.94 -11.24
N ILE A 83 1.74 -14.15 -10.23
CA ILE A 83 0.75 -15.24 -10.20
C ILE A 83 -0.31 -14.99 -11.27
N ALA A 84 -0.82 -13.77 -11.39
CA ALA A 84 -1.82 -13.42 -12.39
C ALA A 84 -1.35 -13.69 -13.84
N GLN A 85 -0.08 -13.42 -14.14
CA GLN A 85 0.52 -13.72 -15.44
C GLN A 85 0.63 -15.23 -15.71
N LYS A 86 1.03 -16.03 -14.70
CA LYS A 86 1.05 -17.50 -14.82
C LYS A 86 -0.34 -18.07 -15.12
N SER A 87 -1.33 -17.67 -14.33
CA SER A 87 -2.70 -18.16 -14.49
C SER A 87 -3.38 -17.74 -15.79
N GLY A 88 -2.88 -16.68 -16.46
CA GLY A 88 -3.34 -16.28 -17.79
C GLY A 88 -2.77 -17.17 -18.89
N ASN A 89 -1.49 -17.57 -18.77
CA ASN A 89 -0.84 -18.45 -19.74
C ASN A 89 -1.36 -19.89 -19.67
N ASP A 90 -1.70 -20.39 -18.48
CA ASP A 90 -2.22 -21.74 -18.29
C ASP A 90 -3.63 -21.95 -18.89
N ARG A 91 -4.39 -20.87 -19.15
CA ARG A 91 -5.73 -20.94 -19.78
C ARG A 91 -5.71 -20.88 -21.31
N GLN A 92 -4.54 -20.63 -21.91
CA GLN A 92 -4.37 -20.57 -23.37
C GLN A 92 -3.75 -21.84 -23.96
N GLN A 93 -3.57 -22.88 -23.13
CA GLN A 93 -3.26 -24.25 -23.53
C GLN A 93 -4.48 -25.15 -23.26
#